data_AF-A0A522DP80-F1
#
_entry.id   AF-A0A522DP80-F1
#
_cell.length_a   1.000
_cell.length_b   1.000
_cell.length_c   1.000
_cell.angle_alpha   90.00
_cell.angle_beta   90.00
_cell.angle_gamma   90.00
#
_symmetry.space_group_name_H-M   'P 1'
#
loop_
_entity.id
_entity.type
_entity.pdbx_description
1 polymer ?
#
loop_
_entity_poly.entity_id
_entity_poly.type
_entity_poly.pdbx_seq_one_letter_code
_entity_poly.pdbx_strand_id
1 'polypeptide(L)'
;MAFRSTIQNTRYVFEDLKTLLAKASPFRSGDSLAGLAAKTYQERIAAQMALADVPLKTFLEETVIPYEADEVTRLIIDTHDTEAFALISGLTVGELRDWLLSDYADTDTLQQLAGGFTPEMIAAVSKLMRNQDLINVAQRCEVITQFRNTIGLKGRLSARLQPNHPTDDPKGIAASIVDGLLYG
;
A
#
# COMPACT_ATOMS: atom_id res chain seq x y z
N MET A 1 11.80 5.23 -17.13
CA MET A 1 13.07 4.51 -17.43
C MET A 1 12.78 3.01 -17.51
N ALA A 2 13.49 2.20 -18.31
CA ALA A 2 13.18 0.76 -18.40
C ALA A 2 13.81 -0.04 -17.25
N PHE A 3 13.00 -0.83 -16.56
CA PHE A 3 13.39 -1.71 -15.44
C PHE A 3 13.67 -3.13 -15.95
N ARG A 4 14.57 -3.85 -15.27
CA ARG A 4 15.01 -5.17 -15.75
C ARG A 4 15.43 -6.10 -14.64
N SER A 5 15.23 -7.39 -14.87
CA SER A 5 15.77 -8.46 -14.05
C SER A 5 16.10 -9.65 -14.94
N THR A 6 17.12 -10.42 -14.57
CA THR A 6 17.48 -11.65 -15.28
C THR A 6 17.27 -12.84 -14.36
N ILE A 7 16.49 -13.83 -14.82
CA ILE A 7 16.34 -15.12 -14.14
C ILE A 7 16.93 -16.17 -15.06
N GLN A 8 18.04 -16.79 -14.61
CA GLN A 8 18.83 -17.72 -15.44
C GLN A 8 19.26 -17.04 -16.76
N ASN A 9 18.80 -17.55 -17.91
CA ASN A 9 19.14 -17.02 -19.23
C ASN A 9 18.03 -16.14 -19.83
N THR A 10 16.96 -15.85 -19.07
CA THR A 10 15.85 -15.04 -19.55
C THR A 10 15.91 -13.65 -18.94
N ARG A 11 16.04 -12.64 -19.79
CA ARG A 11 15.99 -11.23 -19.41
C ARG A 11 14.56 -10.71 -19.53
N TYR A 12 14.02 -10.19 -18.43
CA TYR A 12 12.72 -9.53 -18.37
C TYR A 12 12.95 -8.02 -18.37
N VAL A 13 12.12 -7.30 -19.13
CA VAL A 13 12.16 -5.84 -19.24
C VAL A 13 10.76 -5.30 -19.02
N PHE A 14 10.66 -4.27 -18.19
CA PHE A 14 9.42 -3.55 -17.90
C PHE A 14 9.64 -2.09 -18.32
N GLU A 15 8.77 -1.58 -19.21
CA GLU A 15 9.02 -0.33 -19.94
C GLU A 15 8.99 0.91 -19.04
N ASP A 16 8.11 0.89 -18.05
CA ASP A 16 7.85 1.99 -17.12
C ASP A 16 7.49 1.46 -15.71
N LEU A 17 7.44 2.38 -14.74
CA LEU A 17 7.14 2.05 -13.35
C LEU A 17 5.72 1.49 -13.18
N LYS A 18 4.77 2.00 -13.97
CA LYS A 18 3.38 1.54 -13.97
C LYS A 18 3.28 0.06 -14.33
N THR A 19 3.97 -0.36 -15.38
CA THR A 19 4.03 -1.75 -15.84
C THR A 19 4.74 -2.62 -14.81
N LEU A 20 5.84 -2.15 -14.24
CA LEU A 20 6.56 -2.88 -13.19
C LEU A 20 5.67 -3.14 -11.96
N LEU A 21 5.01 -2.10 -11.44
CA LEU A 21 4.09 -2.19 -10.30
C LEU A 21 2.91 -3.12 -10.59
N ALA A 22 2.38 -3.09 -11.81
CA ALA A 22 1.31 -3.99 -12.24
C ALA A 22 1.79 -5.45 -12.21
N LYS A 23 2.90 -5.75 -12.90
CA LYS A 23 3.41 -7.12 -13.06
C LYS A 23 3.95 -7.71 -11.75
N ALA A 24 4.39 -6.90 -10.80
CA ALA A 24 4.85 -7.36 -9.48
C ALA A 24 3.70 -7.77 -8.54
N SER A 25 2.44 -7.44 -8.87
CA SER A 25 1.30 -7.73 -8.01
C SER A 25 0.99 -9.24 -7.95
N PRO A 26 0.51 -9.77 -6.81
CA PRO A 26 -0.12 -11.08 -6.76
C PRO A 26 -1.25 -11.17 -7.79
N PHE A 27 -1.51 -12.37 -8.32
CA PHE A 27 -2.55 -12.54 -9.34
C PHE A 27 -3.92 -12.15 -8.80
N ARG A 28 -4.59 -11.21 -9.47
CA ARG A 28 -5.96 -10.76 -9.17
C ARG A 28 -6.78 -10.76 -10.46
N SER A 29 -8.05 -11.15 -10.37
CA SER A 29 -8.94 -11.23 -11.54
C SER A 29 -9.15 -9.87 -12.22
N GLY A 30 -9.23 -8.78 -11.46
CA GLY A 30 -9.34 -7.42 -11.99
C GLY A 30 -8.12 -7.02 -12.83
N ASP A 31 -6.91 -7.24 -12.31
CA ASP A 31 -5.67 -6.96 -13.04
C ASP A 31 -5.54 -7.83 -14.30
N SER A 32 -6.00 -9.08 -14.23
CA SER A 32 -6.05 -9.97 -15.39
C SER A 32 -7.03 -9.46 -16.46
N LEU A 33 -8.23 -9.03 -16.05
CA LEU A 33 -9.24 -8.48 -16.95
C LEU A 33 -8.76 -7.19 -17.63
N ALA A 34 -8.00 -6.36 -16.90
CA ALA A 34 -7.40 -5.14 -17.42
C ALA A 34 -6.11 -5.38 -18.24
N GLY A 35 -5.66 -6.62 -18.41
CA GLY A 35 -4.42 -6.95 -19.12
C GLY A 35 -3.13 -6.58 -18.38
N LEU A 36 -3.24 -6.21 -17.10
CA LEU A 36 -2.16 -5.71 -16.26
C LEU A 36 -1.37 -6.83 -15.57
N ALA A 37 -2.01 -7.96 -15.25
CA ALA A 37 -1.38 -9.07 -14.55
C ALA A 37 -0.17 -9.66 -15.30
N ALA A 38 0.81 -10.16 -14.57
CA ALA A 38 1.88 -10.97 -15.16
C ALA A 38 1.32 -12.22 -15.84
N LYS A 39 1.83 -12.54 -17.03
CA LYS A 39 1.44 -13.70 -17.84
C LYS A 39 1.84 -15.01 -17.18
N THR A 40 2.92 -14.99 -16.39
CA THR A 40 3.41 -16.17 -15.66
C THR A 40 3.86 -15.81 -14.26
N TYR A 41 3.90 -16.81 -13.38
CA TYR A 41 4.52 -16.66 -12.06
C TYR A 41 5.99 -16.22 -12.17
N GLN A 42 6.73 -16.74 -13.15
CA GLN A 42 8.14 -16.37 -13.35
C GLN A 42 8.30 -14.89 -13.72
N GLU A 43 7.43 -14.35 -14.60
CA GLU A 43 7.42 -12.92 -14.94
C GLU A 43 7.07 -12.07 -13.71
N ARG A 44 6.15 -12.52 -12.86
CA ARG A 44 5.85 -11.83 -11.59
C ARG A 44 7.06 -11.78 -10.67
N ILE A 45 7.76 -12.90 -10.49
CA ILE A 45 8.99 -12.94 -9.67
C ILE A 45 10.06 -12.01 -10.27
N ALA A 46 10.23 -12.02 -11.59
CA ALA A 46 11.12 -11.09 -12.28
C ALA A 46 10.74 -9.62 -12.01
N ALA A 47 9.44 -9.29 -12.07
CA ALA A 47 8.94 -7.96 -11.73
C ALA A 47 9.22 -7.59 -10.27
N GLN A 48 9.03 -8.50 -9.32
CA GLN A 48 9.35 -8.27 -7.91
C GLN A 48 10.85 -8.07 -7.69
N MET A 49 11.71 -8.81 -8.38
CA MET A 49 13.16 -8.61 -8.34
C MET A 49 13.56 -7.23 -8.88
N ALA A 50 13.05 -6.87 -10.06
CA ALA A 50 13.30 -5.55 -10.63
C ALA A 50 12.74 -4.42 -9.76
N LEU A 51 11.58 -4.62 -9.12
CA LEU A 51 10.96 -3.65 -8.21
C LEU A 51 11.76 -3.48 -6.92
N ALA A 52 12.34 -4.55 -6.39
CA ALA A 52 13.18 -4.50 -5.19
C ALA A 52 14.38 -3.56 -5.36
N ASP A 53 14.95 -3.47 -6.56
CA ASP A 53 16.11 -2.63 -6.87
C ASP A 53 15.76 -1.17 -7.20
N VAL A 54 14.47 -0.79 -7.20
CA VAL A 54 14.05 0.59 -7.52
C VAL A 54 14.35 1.52 -6.33
N PRO A 55 15.11 2.62 -6.51
CA PRO A 55 15.30 3.63 -5.48
C PRO A 55 13.99 4.31 -5.09
N LEU A 56 13.77 4.59 -3.79
CA LEU A 56 12.55 5.28 -3.36
C LEU A 56 12.37 6.65 -4.02
N LYS A 57 13.47 7.37 -4.28
CA LYS A 57 13.45 8.67 -4.97
C LYS A 57 12.79 8.61 -6.35
N THR A 58 12.84 7.47 -7.04
CA THR A 58 12.20 7.31 -8.36
C THR A 58 10.70 7.57 -8.31
N PHE A 59 10.03 7.30 -7.18
CA PHE A 59 8.59 7.56 -7.02
C PHE A 59 8.21 9.05 -6.90
N LEU A 60 9.20 9.93 -6.68
CA LEU A 60 9.02 11.39 -6.70
C LEU A 60 9.31 11.99 -8.09
N GLU A 61 10.02 11.25 -8.93
CA GLU A 61 10.45 11.68 -10.27
C GLU A 61 9.57 11.08 -11.38
N GLU A 62 9.10 9.85 -11.21
CA GLU A 62 8.27 9.09 -12.17
C GLU A 62 6.91 8.75 -11.53
N THR A 63 5.92 9.62 -11.72
CA THR A 63 4.56 9.42 -11.21
C THR A 63 3.75 8.49 -12.12
N VAL A 64 2.95 7.58 -11.54
CA VAL A 64 2.11 6.61 -12.30
C VAL A 64 1.07 7.32 -13.18
N ILE A 65 0.55 8.45 -12.72
CA ILE A 65 -0.28 9.39 -13.49
C ILE A 65 0.44 10.75 -13.45
N PRO A 66 0.67 11.41 -14.60
CA PRO A 66 1.42 12.67 -14.65
C PRO A 66 0.85 13.76 -13.73
N TYR A 67 1.73 14.48 -13.05
CA TYR A 67 1.40 15.56 -12.12
C TYR A 67 0.47 16.62 -12.75
N GLU A 68 0.72 17.00 -14.00
CA GLU A 68 -0.07 18.01 -14.71
C GLU A 68 -1.49 17.52 -15.05
N ALA A 69 -1.68 16.20 -15.13
CA ALA A 69 -2.92 15.58 -15.58
C ALA A 69 -3.86 15.19 -14.42
N ASP A 70 -3.37 15.12 -13.18
CA ASP A 70 -4.12 14.53 -12.07
C ASP A 70 -3.96 15.28 -10.74
N GLU A 71 -5.09 15.64 -10.13
CA GLU A 71 -5.08 16.41 -8.87
C GLU A 71 -4.67 15.58 -7.64
N VAL A 72 -4.84 14.26 -7.68
CA VAL A 72 -4.44 13.38 -6.58
C VAL A 72 -2.92 13.22 -6.59
N THR A 73 -2.30 13.03 -7.76
CA THR A 73 -0.85 13.07 -7.91
C THR A 73 -0.30 14.40 -7.38
N ARG A 74 -0.92 15.54 -7.73
CA ARG A 74 -0.48 16.85 -7.20
C ARG A 74 -0.55 16.89 -5.69
N LEU A 75 -1.68 16.48 -5.10
CA LEU A 75 -1.83 16.45 -3.66
C LEU A 75 -0.76 15.57 -2.99
N ILE A 76 -0.50 14.37 -3.52
CA ILE A 76 0.53 13.46 -3.00
C ILE A 76 1.91 14.12 -3.00
N ILE A 77 2.32 14.70 -4.14
CA ILE A 77 3.64 15.29 -4.31
C ILE A 77 3.77 16.59 -3.51
N ASP A 78 2.76 17.45 -3.52
CA ASP A 78 2.78 18.77 -2.87
C ASP A 78 2.73 18.66 -1.34
N THR A 79 2.19 17.57 -0.80
CA THR A 79 2.12 17.30 0.65
C THR A 79 3.22 16.38 1.16
N HIS A 80 4.12 15.92 0.28
CA HIS A 80 5.23 15.04 0.65
C HIS A 80 6.24 15.76 1.55
N ASP A 81 6.51 15.20 2.73
CA ASP A 81 7.47 15.73 3.69
C ASP A 81 8.90 15.27 3.34
N THR A 82 9.66 16.18 2.73
CA THR A 82 11.05 15.91 2.33
C THR A 82 12.00 15.72 3.50
N GLU A 83 11.72 16.33 4.67
CA GLU A 83 12.57 16.20 5.85
C GLU A 83 12.38 14.82 6.49
N ALA A 84 11.12 14.39 6.65
CA ALA A 84 10.79 13.03 7.09
C ALA A 84 11.38 11.98 6.13
N PHE A 85 11.22 12.18 4.82
CA PHE A 85 11.74 11.26 3.80
C PHE A 85 13.27 11.11 3.82
N ALA A 86 14.02 12.13 4.26
CA ALA A 86 15.47 12.13 4.20
C ALA A 86 16.12 10.88 4.84
N LEU A 87 15.54 10.39 5.94
CA LEU A 87 15.99 9.22 6.70
C LEU A 87 15.97 7.91 5.90
N ILE A 88 15.02 7.76 4.97
CA ILE A 88 14.84 6.57 4.14
C ILE A 88 15.17 6.81 2.67
N SER A 89 15.51 8.05 2.30
CA SER A 89 15.66 8.47 0.91
C SER A 89 16.76 7.73 0.12
N GLY A 90 17.72 7.14 0.83
CA GLY A 90 18.81 6.34 0.25
C GLY A 90 18.43 4.89 -0.06
N LEU A 91 17.26 4.43 0.40
CA LEU A 91 16.83 3.04 0.26
C LEU A 91 16.24 2.76 -1.11
N THR A 92 16.36 1.51 -1.53
CA THR A 92 15.54 0.87 -2.55
C THR A 92 14.23 0.33 -1.95
N VAL A 93 13.27 -0.09 -2.78
CA VAL A 93 12.02 -0.72 -2.29
C VAL A 93 12.31 -2.00 -1.50
N GLY A 94 13.29 -2.81 -1.94
CA GLY A 94 13.72 -4.02 -1.24
C GLY A 94 14.31 -3.70 0.12
N GLU A 95 15.19 -2.71 0.20
CA GLU A 95 15.77 -2.26 1.47
C GLU A 95 14.72 -1.62 2.39
N LEU A 96 13.74 -0.90 1.83
CA LEU A 96 12.60 -0.39 2.61
C LEU A 96 11.79 -1.54 3.23
N ARG A 97 11.55 -2.63 2.49
CA ARG A 97 10.88 -3.82 3.05
C ARG A 97 11.65 -4.34 4.26
N ASP A 98 12.95 -4.53 4.12
CA ASP A 98 13.78 -5.08 5.18
C ASP A 98 13.88 -4.12 6.37
N TRP A 99 13.95 -2.81 6.12
CA TRP A 99 13.90 -1.78 7.16
C TRP A 99 12.57 -1.79 7.92
N LEU A 100 11.43 -1.86 7.22
CA LEU A 100 10.09 -1.94 7.85
C LEU A 100 9.93 -3.20 8.71
N LEU A 101 10.62 -4.28 8.39
CA LEU A 101 10.59 -5.52 9.17
C LEU A 101 11.56 -5.51 10.36
N SER A 102 12.55 -4.61 10.37
CA SER A 102 13.54 -4.47 11.44
C SER A 102 12.97 -3.80 12.69
N ASP A 103 13.69 -3.88 13.82
CA ASP A 103 13.31 -3.22 15.07
C ASP A 103 13.42 -1.68 15.01
N TYR A 104 14.06 -1.12 13.97
CA TYR A 104 14.17 0.34 13.79
C TYR A 104 12.85 0.98 13.33
N ALA A 105 11.95 0.19 12.73
CA ALA A 105 10.63 0.65 12.30
C ALA A 105 9.60 0.46 13.42
N ASP A 106 9.77 1.18 14.52
CA ASP A 106 8.81 1.23 15.63
C ASP A 106 7.67 2.23 15.36
N THR A 107 6.65 2.24 16.23
CA THR A 107 5.45 3.06 16.06
C THR A 107 5.78 4.56 15.96
N ASP A 108 6.65 5.07 16.85
CA ASP A 108 6.98 6.49 16.89
C ASP A 108 7.76 6.91 15.64
N THR A 109 8.71 6.08 15.20
CA THR A 109 9.49 6.32 13.98
C THR A 109 8.59 6.31 12.75
N LEU A 110 7.67 5.33 12.65
CA LEU A 110 6.73 5.26 11.53
C LEU A 110 5.77 6.46 11.48
N GLN A 111 5.35 6.97 12.64
CA GLN A 111 4.52 8.18 12.71
C GLN A 111 5.29 9.42 12.24
N GLN A 112 6.57 9.56 12.61
CA GLN A 112 7.43 10.64 12.15
C GLN A 112 7.70 10.55 10.63
N LEU A 113 7.84 9.35 10.09
CA LEU A 113 8.09 9.11 8.67
C LEU A 113 6.82 9.17 7.80
N ALA A 114 5.62 9.20 8.39
CA ALA A 114 4.37 9.03 7.65
C ALA A 114 4.21 9.99 6.47
N GLY A 115 4.62 11.26 6.64
CA GLY A 115 4.57 12.27 5.57
C GLY A 115 5.62 12.09 4.47
N GLY A 116 6.68 11.32 4.72
CA GLY A 116 7.75 11.03 3.76
C GLY A 116 7.47 9.84 2.85
N PHE A 117 6.32 9.17 3.00
CA PHE A 117 5.93 8.06 2.12
C PHE A 117 4.91 8.53 1.08
N THR A 118 5.13 8.19 -0.20
CA THR A 118 4.05 8.27 -1.19
C THR A 118 3.23 6.98 -1.24
N PRO A 119 1.96 7.03 -1.68
CA PRO A 119 1.17 5.82 -1.88
C PRO A 119 1.84 4.79 -2.79
N GLU A 120 2.56 5.24 -3.82
CA GLU A 120 3.28 4.36 -4.74
C GLU A 120 4.47 3.65 -4.09
N MET A 121 5.22 4.31 -3.19
CA MET A 121 6.27 3.65 -2.40
C MET A 121 5.68 2.53 -1.52
N ILE A 122 4.56 2.81 -0.84
CA ILE A 122 3.88 1.82 0.02
C ILE A 122 3.25 0.69 -0.82
N ALA A 123 2.70 1.01 -1.99
CA ALA A 123 2.21 0.02 -2.94
C ALA A 123 3.36 -0.86 -3.47
N ALA A 124 4.54 -0.28 -3.73
CA ALA A 124 5.70 -1.02 -4.19
C ALA A 124 6.20 -2.01 -3.13
N VAL A 125 6.40 -1.55 -1.90
CA VAL A 125 6.95 -2.38 -0.83
C VAL A 125 5.98 -3.50 -0.41
N SER A 126 4.68 -3.22 -0.37
CA SER A 126 3.66 -4.23 -0.05
C SER A 126 3.58 -5.35 -1.09
N LYS A 127 3.92 -5.09 -2.36
CA LYS A 127 4.01 -6.12 -3.41
C LYS A 127 5.19 -7.08 -3.19
N LEU A 128 6.19 -6.72 -2.38
CA LEU A 128 7.33 -7.57 -2.04
C LEU A 128 7.12 -8.36 -0.73
N MET A 129 6.05 -8.07 0.00
CA MET A 129 5.78 -8.64 1.31
C MET A 129 4.92 -9.90 1.24
N ARG A 130 5.20 -10.85 2.12
CA ARG A 130 4.30 -11.98 2.39
C ARG A 130 3.18 -11.54 3.34
N ASN A 131 2.14 -12.36 3.48
CA ASN A 131 1.04 -12.04 4.40
C ASN A 131 1.51 -11.81 5.84
N GLN A 132 2.50 -12.57 6.32
CA GLN A 132 3.05 -12.41 7.67
C GLN A 132 3.81 -11.09 7.82
N ASP A 133 4.62 -10.72 6.81
CA ASP A 133 5.32 -9.43 6.75
C ASP A 133 4.30 -8.28 6.83
N LEU A 134 3.23 -8.34 6.02
CA LEU A 134 2.17 -7.32 6.01
C LEU A 134 1.49 -7.19 7.38
N ILE A 135 1.15 -8.30 8.03
CA ILE A 135 0.53 -8.29 9.37
C ILE A 135 1.50 -7.70 10.40
N ASN A 136 2.76 -8.10 10.36
CA ASN A 136 3.76 -7.68 11.33
C ASN A 136 4.10 -6.18 11.23
N VAL A 137 4.23 -5.65 10.02
CA VAL A 137 4.44 -4.21 9.79
C VAL A 137 3.18 -3.43 10.19
N ALA A 138 2.00 -3.85 9.72
CA ALA A 138 0.74 -3.16 10.01
C ALA A 138 0.42 -3.09 11.51
N GLN A 139 0.84 -4.08 12.31
CA GLN A 139 0.66 -4.08 13.76
C GLN A 139 1.38 -2.92 14.47
N ARG A 140 2.45 -2.38 13.88
CA ARG A 140 3.23 -1.25 14.44
C ARG A 140 2.68 0.10 14.01
N CYS A 141 1.92 0.15 12.92
CA CYS A 141 1.30 1.36 12.39
C CYS A 141 0.04 1.71 13.19
N GLU A 142 0.19 2.41 14.32
CA GLU A 142 -0.95 2.91 15.09
C GLU A 142 -1.52 4.20 14.51
N VAL A 143 -2.76 4.13 14.03
CA VAL A 143 -3.52 5.28 13.51
C VAL A 143 -4.73 5.50 14.41
N ILE A 144 -4.63 6.49 15.30
CA ILE A 144 -5.69 6.85 16.25
C ILE A 144 -6.44 8.07 15.72
N THR A 145 -7.76 7.96 15.59
CA THR A 145 -8.62 9.06 15.16
C THR A 145 -9.75 9.28 16.16
N GLN A 146 -10.26 10.50 16.23
CA GLN A 146 -11.31 10.88 17.18
C GLN A 146 -12.41 11.71 16.53
N PHE A 147 -13.65 11.35 16.83
CA PHE A 147 -14.83 12.19 16.60
C PHE A 147 -15.68 12.23 17.88
N ARG A 148 -16.79 11.48 17.93
CA ARG A 148 -17.56 11.24 19.17
C ARG A 148 -16.91 10.18 20.06
N ASN A 149 -16.18 9.27 19.44
CA ASN A 149 -15.40 8.20 20.07
C ASN A 149 -13.99 8.19 19.47
N THR A 150 -13.09 7.46 20.12
CA THR A 150 -11.70 7.27 19.69
C THR A 150 -11.53 5.86 19.14
N ILE A 151 -11.09 5.74 17.88
CA ILE A 151 -10.86 4.47 17.17
C ILE A 151 -9.36 4.32 16.87
N GLY A 152 -8.85 3.09 16.93
CA GLY A 152 -7.46 2.75 16.58
C GLY A 152 -6.54 2.44 17.76
N LEU A 153 -7.04 2.54 19.00
CA LEU A 153 -6.25 2.20 20.20
C LEU A 153 -5.93 0.70 20.27
N LYS A 154 -4.70 0.37 20.70
CA LYS A 154 -4.27 -1.01 20.96
C LYS A 154 -5.25 -1.75 21.89
N GLY A 155 -5.50 -3.02 21.57
CA GLY A 155 -6.40 -3.89 22.33
C GLY A 155 -7.89 -3.60 22.12
N ARG A 156 -8.26 -2.73 21.17
CA ARG A 156 -9.66 -2.46 20.83
C ARG A 156 -9.96 -2.86 19.39
N LEU A 157 -11.13 -3.45 19.19
CA LEU A 157 -11.70 -3.70 17.87
C LEU A 157 -13.03 -2.94 17.79
N SER A 158 -13.22 -2.17 16.72
CA SER A 158 -14.47 -1.44 16.48
C SER A 158 -15.20 -2.05 15.30
N ALA A 159 -16.52 -2.10 15.37
CA ALA A 159 -17.37 -2.59 14.29
C ALA A 159 -18.26 -1.46 13.75
N ARG A 160 -18.61 -1.54 12.46
CA ARG A 160 -19.62 -0.67 11.86
C ARG A 160 -20.95 -1.41 11.85
N LEU A 161 -21.95 -0.88 12.55
CA LEU A 161 -23.32 -1.35 12.44
C LEU A 161 -23.98 -0.73 11.20
N GLN A 162 -24.17 -1.53 10.15
CA GLN A 162 -24.68 -1.07 8.85
C GLN A 162 -25.94 -1.85 8.42
N PRO A 163 -27.13 -1.47 8.91
CA PRO A 163 -28.39 -2.09 8.51
C PRO A 163 -28.75 -1.71 7.06
N ASN A 164 -28.67 -2.68 6.13
CA ASN A 164 -28.96 -2.49 4.70
C ASN A 164 -30.26 -3.20 4.30
N HIS A 165 -31.39 -2.72 4.79
CA HIS A 165 -32.68 -3.33 4.45
C HIS A 165 -32.96 -3.18 2.95
N PRO A 166 -33.41 -4.21 2.20
CA PRO A 166 -33.52 -4.16 0.72
C PRO A 166 -34.40 -3.04 0.16
N THR A 167 -35.38 -2.59 0.94
CA THR A 167 -36.31 -1.50 0.59
C THR A 167 -36.22 -0.31 1.53
N ASP A 168 -35.18 -0.25 2.36
CA ASP A 168 -35.01 0.77 3.40
C ASP A 168 -36.25 0.92 4.34
N ASP A 169 -36.90 -0.20 4.68
CA ASP A 169 -38.03 -0.19 5.61
C ASP A 169 -37.56 0.22 7.01
N PRO A 170 -38.14 1.28 7.62
CA PRO A 170 -37.68 1.78 8.91
C PRO A 170 -37.75 0.75 10.04
N LYS A 171 -38.73 -0.17 10.02
CA LYS A 171 -38.85 -1.21 11.07
C LYS A 171 -37.78 -2.27 10.90
N GLY A 172 -37.52 -2.70 9.67
CA GLY A 172 -36.44 -3.63 9.36
C GLY A 172 -35.06 -3.08 9.73
N ILE A 173 -34.83 -1.79 9.44
CA ILE A 173 -33.61 -1.08 9.86
C ILE A 173 -33.51 -1.05 11.39
N ALA A 174 -34.58 -0.62 12.07
CA ALA A 174 -34.59 -0.52 13.53
C ALA A 174 -34.34 -1.87 14.21
N ALA A 175 -34.92 -2.95 13.70
CA ALA A 175 -34.70 -4.30 14.21
C ALA A 175 -33.22 -4.70 14.12
N SER A 176 -32.56 -4.45 12.97
CA SER A 176 -31.14 -4.73 12.79
C SER A 176 -30.23 -3.84 13.65
N ILE A 177 -30.63 -2.59 13.92
CA ILE A 177 -29.91 -1.72 14.84
C ILE A 177 -29.94 -2.30 16.27
N VAL A 178 -31.13 -2.64 16.75
CA VAL A 178 -31.28 -3.20 18.11
C VAL A 178 -30.49 -4.49 18.25
N ASP A 179 -30.58 -5.40 17.28
CA ASP A 179 -29.84 -6.66 17.29
C ASP A 179 -28.33 -6.42 17.31
N GLY A 180 -27.81 -5.56 16.42
CA GLY A 180 -26.37 -5.28 16.38
C GLY A 180 -25.82 -4.66 17.67
N LEU A 181 -26.57 -3.73 18.29
CA LEU A 181 -26.14 -3.11 19.56
C LEU A 181 -26.03 -4.11 20.71
N LEU A 182 -26.73 -5.25 20.67
CA LEU A 182 -26.62 -6.30 21.69
C LEU A 182 -25.29 -7.07 21.62
N TYR A 183 -24.57 -7.01 20.49
CA TYR A 183 -23.29 -7.70 20.29
C TYR A 183 -22.06 -6.81 20.48
N GLY A 184 -22.24 -5.50 20.70
CA GLY A 184 -21.16 -4.51 20.83
C GLY A 184 -20.66 -3.97 19.49
#